data_AF-A0A150GTY3-F1
#
_entry.id   AF-A0A150GTY3-F1
#
_cell.length_a   1.000
_cell.length_b   1.000
_cell.length_c   1.000
_cell.angle_alpha   90.00
_cell.angle_beta   90.00
_cell.angle_gamma   90.00
#
_symmetry.space_group_name_H-M   'P 1'
#
loop_
_entity.id
_entity.type
_entity.pdbx_description
1 polymer ?
#
loop_
_entity_poly.entity_id
_entity_poly.type
_entity_poly.pdbx_seq_one_letter_code
_entity_poly.pdbx_strand_id
1 'polypeptide(L)'
;MLISSSNMAFAFACIEQGYGDEISELQAFQNRTTFYAKYRDHVSSFEDRAFVKFELIVPDNLTPGMALKVGTKLGVLSTLGTLATMEKEKDKNPDAAAFVKSNGWLRDSWRTAVTAAGLRWDYYEKVRAFKGASNESFHDAEPAEEALLMLEKTPVPDDMVKYKEALIALLEVLAGK
;
A
#
# COMPACT_ATOMS: atom_id res chain seq x y z
N MET A 1 59.37 -16.78 -1.23
CA MET A 1 58.09 -17.04 -0.52
C MET A 1 57.03 -17.27 -1.58
N LEU A 2 56.58 -18.52 -1.74
CA LEU A 2 55.46 -18.86 -2.61
C LEU A 2 54.17 -18.52 -1.87
N ILE A 3 53.47 -17.45 -2.29
CA ILE A 3 52.08 -17.26 -1.90
C ILE A 3 51.31 -18.37 -2.61
N SER A 4 50.87 -19.36 -1.82
CA SER A 4 50.11 -20.51 -2.31
C SER A 4 48.93 -20.04 -3.15
N SER A 5 48.83 -20.54 -4.37
CA SER A 5 47.74 -20.30 -5.33
C SER A 5 46.36 -20.63 -4.75
N SER A 6 46.29 -21.49 -3.72
CA SER A 6 45.07 -21.79 -2.97
C SER A 6 44.53 -20.60 -2.16
N ASN A 7 45.40 -19.73 -1.61
CA ASN A 7 44.96 -18.56 -0.84
C ASN A 7 44.42 -17.43 -1.73
N MET A 8 44.92 -17.32 -2.96
CA MET A 8 44.40 -16.37 -3.96
C MET A 8 43.05 -16.81 -4.49
N ALA A 9 42.86 -18.09 -4.83
CA ALA A 9 41.58 -18.62 -5.28
C ALA A 9 40.46 -18.48 -4.22
N PHE A 10 40.79 -18.66 -2.94
CA PHE A 10 39.83 -18.47 -1.85
C PHE A 10 39.46 -16.99 -1.64
N ALA A 11 40.43 -16.08 -1.73
CA ALA A 11 40.16 -14.65 -1.65
C ALA A 11 39.32 -14.14 -2.84
N PHE A 12 39.59 -14.62 -4.06
CA PHE A 12 38.77 -14.31 -5.23
C PHE A 12 37.35 -14.88 -5.12
N ALA A 13 37.19 -16.11 -4.64
CA ALA A 13 35.86 -16.70 -4.42
C ALA A 13 35.04 -15.95 -3.34
N CYS A 14 35.68 -15.50 -2.26
CA CYS A 14 35.00 -14.69 -1.24
C CYS A 14 34.64 -13.29 -1.74
N ILE A 15 35.47 -12.69 -2.61
CA ILE A 15 35.20 -11.39 -3.24
C ILE A 15 34.09 -11.50 -4.29
N GLU A 16 34.10 -12.55 -5.13
CA GLU A 16 33.05 -12.83 -6.12
C GLU A 16 31.71 -13.18 -5.45
N GLN A 17 31.71 -13.90 -4.32
CA GLN A 17 30.51 -14.10 -3.52
C GLN A 17 30.01 -12.79 -2.91
N GLY A 18 30.89 -11.98 -2.29
CA GLY A 18 30.49 -10.70 -1.70
C GLY A 18 29.86 -9.75 -2.71
N TYR A 19 30.46 -9.59 -3.89
CA TYR A 19 29.89 -8.77 -4.97
C TYR A 19 28.66 -9.41 -5.61
N GLY A 20 28.60 -10.74 -5.73
CA GLY A 20 27.43 -11.46 -6.24
C GLY A 20 26.21 -11.31 -5.34
N ASP A 21 26.41 -11.35 -4.03
CA ASP A 21 25.36 -11.14 -3.02
C ASP A 21 24.87 -9.68 -3.05
N GLU A 22 25.78 -8.70 -3.08
CA GLU A 22 25.44 -7.27 -3.19
C GLU A 22 24.70 -6.93 -4.49
N ILE A 23 25.10 -7.49 -5.63
CA ILE A 23 24.39 -7.31 -6.91
C ILE A 23 23.00 -7.94 -6.86
N SER A 24 22.86 -9.12 -6.25
CA SER A 24 21.57 -9.80 -6.09
C SER A 24 20.62 -9.01 -5.19
N GLU A 25 21.13 -8.41 -4.11
CA GLU A 25 20.36 -7.52 -3.24
C GLU A 25 19.90 -6.24 -3.97
N LEU A 26 20.78 -5.63 -4.76
CA LEU A 26 20.45 -4.45 -5.56
C LEU A 26 19.40 -4.76 -6.64
N GLN A 27 19.51 -5.90 -7.31
CA GLN A 27 18.50 -6.36 -8.28
C GLN A 27 17.17 -6.67 -7.60
N ALA A 28 17.18 -7.33 -6.44
CA ALA A 28 15.96 -7.59 -5.67
C ALA A 28 15.31 -6.29 -5.17
N PHE A 29 16.11 -5.30 -4.76
CA PHE A 29 15.63 -3.97 -4.40
C PHE A 29 15.00 -3.28 -5.62
N GLN A 30 15.71 -3.21 -6.75
CA GLN A 30 15.19 -2.59 -7.98
C GLN A 30 13.88 -3.25 -8.42
N ASN A 31 13.82 -4.58 -8.50
CA ASN A 31 12.62 -5.32 -8.89
C ASN A 31 11.42 -5.01 -7.98
N ARG A 32 11.66 -4.96 -6.66
CA ARG A 32 10.65 -4.63 -5.66
C ARG A 32 10.14 -3.21 -5.82
N THR A 33 11.05 -2.28 -6.00
CA THR A 33 10.76 -0.86 -6.17
C THR A 33 9.96 -0.60 -7.44
N THR A 34 10.38 -1.19 -8.57
CA THR A 34 9.64 -1.13 -9.84
C THR A 34 8.26 -1.76 -9.70
N PHE A 35 8.14 -2.90 -9.02
CA PHE A 35 6.84 -3.53 -8.75
C PHE A 35 5.93 -2.61 -7.93
N TYR A 36 6.42 -2.00 -6.85
CA TYR A 36 5.65 -1.05 -6.05
C TYR A 36 5.15 0.13 -6.87
N ALA A 37 6.07 0.80 -7.57
CA ALA A 37 5.79 2.03 -8.28
C ALA A 37 4.69 1.81 -9.35
N LYS A 38 4.75 0.66 -10.05
CA LYS A 38 3.78 0.26 -11.08
C LYS A 38 2.35 0.12 -10.54
N TYR A 39 2.16 -0.56 -9.41
CA TYR A 39 0.79 -0.87 -8.92
C TYR A 39 0.24 0.12 -7.89
N ARG A 40 1.09 1.00 -7.32
CA ARG A 40 0.69 1.95 -6.28
C ARG A 40 -0.36 2.96 -6.75
N ASP A 41 -0.21 3.46 -7.97
CA ASP A 41 -1.06 4.54 -8.47
C ASP A 41 -2.48 4.05 -8.78
N HIS A 42 -2.66 2.76 -9.10
CA HIS A 42 -3.98 2.13 -9.17
C HIS A 42 -4.73 2.16 -7.84
N VAL A 43 -4.02 2.03 -6.71
CA VAL A 43 -4.65 2.18 -5.39
C VAL A 43 -5.18 3.60 -5.22
N SER A 44 -4.43 4.61 -5.68
CA SER A 44 -4.88 6.01 -5.67
C SER A 44 -6.10 6.23 -6.56
N SER A 45 -6.10 5.68 -7.78
CA SER A 45 -7.24 5.75 -8.71
C SER A 45 -8.49 5.11 -8.14
N PHE A 46 -8.35 3.98 -7.45
CA PHE A 46 -9.47 3.35 -6.75
C PHE A 46 -9.95 4.19 -5.57
N GLU A 47 -9.04 4.79 -4.80
CA GLU A 47 -9.41 5.71 -3.71
C GLU A 47 -10.18 6.93 -4.22
N ASP A 48 -9.90 7.42 -5.43
CA ASP A 48 -10.73 8.45 -6.09
C ASP A 48 -12.15 7.95 -6.37
N ARG A 49 -12.29 6.75 -6.94
CA ARG A 49 -13.60 6.12 -7.18
C ARG A 49 -14.37 5.88 -5.88
N ALA A 50 -13.70 5.38 -4.84
CA ALA A 50 -14.30 5.20 -3.52
C ALA A 50 -14.72 6.53 -2.90
N PHE A 51 -13.90 7.59 -3.05
CA PHE A 51 -14.25 8.91 -2.54
C PHE A 51 -15.48 9.51 -3.25
N VAL A 52 -15.69 9.26 -4.54
CA VAL A 52 -16.94 9.65 -5.22
C VAL A 52 -18.17 8.94 -4.63
N LYS A 53 -18.00 7.73 -4.09
CA LYS A 53 -19.05 6.96 -3.39
C LYS A 53 -19.11 7.24 -1.89
N PHE A 54 -18.23 8.11 -1.39
CA PHE A 54 -18.15 8.40 0.03
C PHE A 54 -19.26 9.37 0.41
N GLU A 55 -20.35 8.81 0.89
CA GLU A 55 -21.40 9.58 1.54
C GLU A 55 -20.95 9.94 2.95
N LEU A 56 -20.78 11.24 3.17
CA LEU A 56 -20.50 11.77 4.49
C LEU A 56 -21.79 11.68 5.32
N ILE A 57 -21.98 10.57 6.02
CA ILE A 57 -22.98 10.47 7.08
C ILE A 57 -22.42 11.25 8.28
N VAL A 58 -22.63 12.56 8.25
CA VAL A 58 -22.20 13.47 9.31
C VAL A 58 -22.97 13.10 10.59
N PRO A 59 -22.29 12.66 11.66
CA PRO A 59 -22.93 12.55 12.96
C PRO A 59 -23.40 13.92 13.42
N ASP A 60 -24.56 14.01 14.08
CA ASP A 60 -25.15 15.29 14.53
C ASP A 60 -24.22 16.14 15.42
N ASN A 61 -23.17 15.54 15.98
CA ASN A 61 -22.17 16.18 16.83
C ASN A 61 -20.85 16.51 16.09
N LEU A 62 -20.80 16.46 14.77
CA LEU A 62 -19.58 16.76 14.03
C LEU A 62 -19.24 18.25 14.09
N THR A 63 -18.04 18.58 14.58
CA THR A 63 -17.59 19.97 14.61
C THR A 63 -17.27 20.48 13.18
N PRO A 64 -17.47 21.78 12.88
CA PRO A 64 -17.20 22.34 11.55
C PRO A 64 -15.77 22.09 11.04
N GLY A 65 -14.77 22.14 11.94
CA GLY A 65 -13.37 21.87 11.57
C GLY A 65 -13.10 20.41 11.19
N MET A 66 -13.82 19.47 11.79
CA MET A 66 -13.76 18.06 11.39
C MET A 66 -14.45 17.84 10.04
N ALA A 67 -15.62 18.47 9.83
CA ALA A 67 -16.36 18.44 8.58
C ALA A 67 -15.50 18.91 7.38
N LEU A 68 -14.74 19.99 7.57
CA LEU A 68 -13.83 20.50 6.53
C LEU A 68 -12.72 19.50 6.17
N LYS A 69 -12.13 18.84 7.17
CA LYS A 69 -11.06 17.85 6.94
C LYS A 69 -11.59 16.64 6.15
N VAL A 70 -12.74 16.10 6.53
CA VAL A 70 -13.32 14.92 5.85
C VAL A 70 -14.04 15.27 4.55
N GLY A 71 -14.14 16.55 4.19
CA GLY A 71 -14.66 17.00 2.89
C GLY A 71 -13.72 16.75 1.71
N THR A 72 -12.50 16.24 1.96
CA THR A 72 -11.52 15.93 0.90
C THR A 72 -11.00 14.51 1.04
N LYS A 73 -10.65 13.86 -0.09
CA LYS A 73 -10.02 12.54 -0.09
C LYS A 73 -8.81 12.49 0.84
N LEU A 74 -7.90 13.47 0.70
CA LEU A 74 -6.68 13.52 1.51
C LEU A 74 -7.00 13.60 3.01
N GLY A 75 -7.97 14.42 3.41
CA GLY A 75 -8.32 14.55 4.81
C GLY A 75 -9.07 13.34 5.37
N VAL A 76 -9.90 12.65 4.57
CA VAL A 76 -10.47 11.34 4.93
C VAL A 76 -9.35 10.32 5.16
N LEU A 77 -8.45 10.15 4.18
CA LEU A 77 -7.38 9.17 4.26
C LEU A 77 -6.40 9.47 5.40
N SER A 78 -6.07 10.74 5.65
CA SER A 78 -5.22 11.19 6.76
C SER A 78 -5.87 10.91 8.12
N THR A 79 -7.17 11.20 8.25
CA THR A 79 -7.92 10.95 9.49
C THR A 79 -8.03 9.45 9.77
N LEU A 80 -8.26 8.62 8.74
CA LEU A 80 -8.24 7.16 8.86
C LEU A 80 -6.86 6.62 9.29
N GLY A 81 -5.77 7.19 8.75
CA GLY A 81 -4.42 6.84 9.18
C GLY A 81 -4.17 7.18 10.65
N THR A 82 -4.59 8.37 11.08
CA THR A 82 -4.54 8.78 12.49
C THR A 82 -5.37 7.85 13.37
N LEU A 83 -6.58 7.50 12.92
CA LEU A 83 -7.49 6.59 13.63
C LEU A 83 -6.86 5.22 13.85
N ALA A 84 -6.22 4.64 12.84
CA ALA A 84 -5.53 3.36 12.93
C ALA A 84 -4.36 3.38 13.95
N THR A 85 -3.65 4.50 14.06
CA THR A 85 -2.61 4.69 15.08
C THR A 85 -3.23 4.82 16.48
N MET A 86 -4.25 5.66 16.64
CA MET A 86 -4.90 5.90 17.94
C MET A 86 -5.57 4.63 18.48
N GLU A 87 -6.07 3.74 17.62
CA GLU A 87 -6.63 2.47 18.06
C GLU A 87 -5.66 1.53 18.76
N LYS A 88 -4.37 1.59 18.40
CA LYS A 88 -3.33 0.79 19.06
C LYS A 88 -3.04 1.29 20.47
N GLU A 89 -3.28 2.58 20.71
CA GLU A 89 -2.96 3.26 21.97
C GLU A 89 -4.19 3.50 22.86
N LYS A 90 -5.41 3.29 22.36
CA LYS A 90 -6.66 3.66 23.04
C LYS A 90 -6.82 3.08 24.45
N ASP A 91 -6.28 1.89 24.69
CA ASP A 91 -6.41 1.22 25.99
C ASP A 91 -5.46 1.81 27.04
N LYS A 92 -4.45 2.58 26.62
CA LYS A 92 -3.39 3.15 27.46
C LYS A 92 -3.39 4.68 27.44
N ASN A 93 -4.09 5.31 26.50
CA ASN A 93 -4.13 6.75 26.31
C ASN A 93 -5.59 7.26 26.21
N PRO A 94 -6.08 8.03 27.21
CA PRO A 94 -7.43 8.61 27.20
C PRO A 94 -7.73 9.50 25.98
N ASP A 95 -6.74 10.25 25.48
CA ASP A 95 -6.92 11.10 24.30
C ASP A 95 -7.10 10.27 23.04
N ALA A 96 -6.37 9.15 22.95
CA ALA A 96 -6.53 8.20 21.86
C ALA A 96 -7.91 7.53 21.92
N ALA A 97 -8.40 7.16 23.11
CA ALA A 97 -9.75 6.63 23.28
C ALA A 97 -10.83 7.64 22.87
N ALA A 98 -10.70 8.90 23.28
CA ALA A 98 -11.61 9.98 22.89
C ALA A 98 -11.60 10.22 21.37
N PHE A 99 -10.42 10.21 20.75
CA PHE A 99 -10.28 10.36 19.30
C PHE A 99 -10.97 9.22 18.56
N VAL A 100 -10.72 7.95 18.95
CA VAL A 100 -11.34 6.78 18.33
C VAL A 100 -12.85 6.82 18.46
N LYS A 101 -13.37 7.13 19.65
CA LYS A 101 -14.81 7.27 19.88
C LYS A 101 -15.44 8.34 18.98
N SER A 102 -14.76 9.46 18.77
CA SER A 102 -15.28 10.60 18.00
C SER A 102 -15.17 10.43 16.48
N ASN A 103 -14.31 9.52 16.01
CA ASN A 103 -13.97 9.37 14.59
C ASN A 103 -14.22 7.96 14.04
N GLY A 104 -14.68 7.01 14.87
CA GLY A 104 -14.93 5.62 14.45
C GLY A 104 -15.89 5.50 13.27
N TRP A 105 -16.91 6.37 13.22
CA TRP A 105 -17.89 6.46 12.14
C TRP A 105 -17.23 6.66 10.76
N LEU A 106 -16.09 7.36 10.69
CA LEU A 106 -15.40 7.62 9.43
C LEU A 106 -14.88 6.33 8.80
N ARG A 107 -14.45 5.36 9.62
CA ARG A 107 -14.03 4.05 9.12
C ARG A 107 -15.20 3.31 8.49
N ASP A 108 -16.35 3.31 9.15
CA ASP A 108 -17.53 2.58 8.69
C ASP A 108 -18.09 3.20 7.39
N SER A 109 -18.13 4.53 7.32
CA SER A 109 -18.47 5.25 6.09
C SER A 109 -17.48 4.97 4.97
N TRP A 110 -16.18 4.97 5.25
CA TRP A 110 -15.17 4.66 4.24
C TRP A 110 -15.22 3.20 3.77
N ARG A 111 -15.45 2.26 4.68
CA ARG A 111 -15.66 0.84 4.35
C ARG A 111 -16.87 0.66 3.43
N THR A 112 -17.96 1.36 3.72
CA THR A 112 -19.16 1.34 2.88
C THR A 112 -18.86 1.87 1.48
N ALA A 113 -18.12 2.99 1.38
CA ALA A 113 -17.72 3.59 0.11
C ALA A 113 -16.79 2.67 -0.71
N VAL A 114 -15.82 2.03 -0.08
CA VAL A 114 -14.92 1.04 -0.70
C VAL A 114 -15.71 -0.14 -1.26
N THR A 115 -16.65 -0.66 -0.48
CA THR A 115 -17.51 -1.79 -0.90
C THR A 115 -18.41 -1.37 -2.05
N ALA A 116 -19.01 -0.17 -1.98
CA ALA A 116 -19.83 0.39 -3.06
C ALA A 116 -19.01 0.70 -4.33
N ALA A 117 -17.71 0.94 -4.21
CA ALA A 117 -16.80 1.09 -5.34
C ALA A 117 -16.45 -0.27 -6.00
N GLY A 118 -16.73 -1.39 -5.34
CA GLY A 118 -16.60 -2.75 -5.89
C GLY A 118 -15.49 -3.60 -5.27
N LEU A 119 -14.73 -3.08 -4.30
CA LEU A 119 -13.64 -3.83 -3.67
C LEU A 119 -14.04 -4.30 -2.27
N ARG A 120 -13.71 -5.54 -1.93
CA ARG A 120 -13.88 -6.04 -0.56
C ARG A 120 -12.98 -5.28 0.42
N TRP A 121 -13.47 -5.07 1.64
CA TRP A 121 -12.75 -4.31 2.66
C TRP A 121 -11.37 -4.91 3.00
N ASP A 122 -11.27 -6.23 3.12
CA ASP A 122 -10.01 -6.92 3.44
C ASP A 122 -8.98 -6.82 2.31
N TYR A 123 -9.42 -6.82 1.04
CA TYR A 123 -8.55 -6.53 -0.09
C TYR A 123 -8.11 -5.07 -0.11
N TYR A 124 -9.02 -4.13 0.21
CA TYR A 124 -8.66 -2.72 0.34
C TYR A 124 -7.58 -2.48 1.40
N GLU A 125 -7.71 -3.08 2.59
CA GLU A 125 -6.69 -2.98 3.64
C GLU A 125 -5.33 -3.50 3.17
N LYS A 126 -5.31 -4.61 2.42
CA LYS A 126 -4.07 -5.17 1.84
C LYS A 126 -3.44 -4.23 0.81
N VAL A 127 -4.20 -3.70 -0.15
CA VAL A 127 -3.63 -2.80 -1.18
C VAL A 127 -3.24 -1.44 -0.61
N ARG A 128 -3.91 -0.98 0.45
CA ARG A 128 -3.50 0.23 1.18
C ARG A 128 -2.21 0.01 1.96
N ALA A 129 -2.04 -1.14 2.61
CA ALA A 129 -0.78 -1.51 3.24
C ALA A 129 0.36 -1.63 2.22
N PHE A 130 0.08 -2.20 1.04
CA PHE A 130 1.01 -2.21 -0.10
C PHE A 130 1.43 -0.79 -0.51
N LYS A 131 0.48 0.12 -0.74
CA LYS A 131 0.77 1.53 -1.06
C LYS A 131 1.58 2.24 0.03
N GLY A 132 1.38 1.89 1.29
CA GLY A 132 2.13 2.47 2.43
C GLY A 132 3.55 1.92 2.61
N ALA A 133 3.89 0.80 1.97
CA ALA A 133 5.22 0.20 2.07
C ALA A 133 6.27 0.85 1.15
N SER A 134 5.86 1.74 0.25
CA SER A 134 6.75 2.55 -0.58
C SER A 134 6.19 3.96 -0.83
N ASN A 135 7.06 4.96 -0.76
CA ASN A 135 6.73 6.34 -1.13
C ASN A 135 6.93 6.64 -2.61
N GLU A 136 7.48 5.70 -3.37
CA GLU A 136 7.80 5.90 -4.77
C GLU A 136 6.53 5.91 -5.63
N SER A 137 6.33 6.98 -6.40
CA SER A 137 5.29 7.10 -7.42
C SER A 137 5.86 6.81 -8.80
N PHE A 138 5.08 6.13 -9.63
CA PHE A 138 5.27 6.09 -11.08
C PHE A 138 4.11 6.83 -11.72
N HIS A 139 4.33 8.09 -12.09
CA HIS A 139 3.26 8.97 -12.56
C HIS A 139 2.68 8.58 -13.94
N ASP A 140 3.31 7.63 -14.64
CA ASP A 140 2.84 6.98 -15.88
C ASP A 140 2.44 5.52 -15.60
N ALA A 141 1.43 5.31 -14.76
CA ALA A 141 0.85 3.97 -14.59
C ALA A 141 0.13 3.55 -15.86
N GLU A 142 0.38 2.31 -16.32
CA GLU A 142 -0.33 1.74 -17.46
C GLU A 142 -1.84 1.62 -17.16
N PRO A 143 -2.71 1.50 -18.18
CA PRO A 143 -4.12 1.21 -17.96
C PRO A 143 -4.34 -0.06 -17.12
N ALA A 144 -5.40 -0.09 -16.30
CA ALA A 144 -5.67 -1.19 -15.36
C ALA A 144 -5.77 -2.57 -16.03
N GLU A 145 -6.29 -2.63 -17.25
CA GLU A 145 -6.37 -3.85 -18.06
C GLU A 145 -4.99 -4.40 -18.42
N GLU A 146 -4.07 -3.53 -18.83
CA GLU A 146 -2.70 -3.89 -19.17
C GLU A 146 -1.93 -4.30 -17.91
N ALA A 147 -2.08 -3.54 -16.82
CA ALA A 147 -1.48 -3.85 -15.53
C ALA A 147 -1.96 -5.22 -15.00
N LEU A 148 -3.24 -5.56 -15.18
CA LEU A 148 -3.79 -6.86 -14.81
C LEU A 148 -3.11 -8.00 -15.60
N LEU A 149 -3.04 -7.86 -16.93
CA LEU A 149 -2.37 -8.84 -17.79
C LEU A 149 -0.89 -9.01 -17.43
N MET A 150 -0.22 -7.93 -17.04
CA MET A 150 1.18 -7.99 -16.62
C MET A 150 1.35 -8.65 -15.25
N LEU A 151 0.48 -8.36 -14.28
CA LEU A 151 0.53 -8.96 -12.94
C LEU A 151 0.28 -10.48 -12.97
N GLU A 152 -0.56 -10.94 -13.90
CA GLU A 152 -0.80 -12.37 -14.10
C GLU A 152 0.41 -13.10 -14.70
N LYS A 153 1.18 -12.41 -15.56
CA LYS A 153 2.30 -13.00 -16.33
C LYS A 153 3.67 -12.81 -15.70
N THR A 154 3.83 -11.82 -14.82
CA THR A 154 5.13 -11.45 -14.24
C THR A 154 5.33 -12.16 -12.89
N PRO A 155 6.52 -12.72 -12.62
CA PRO A 155 6.88 -13.19 -11.28
C PRO A 155 6.71 -12.06 -10.26
N VAL A 156 6.00 -12.36 -9.17
CA VAL A 156 5.82 -11.42 -8.05
C VAL A 156 6.93 -11.66 -7.04
N PRO A 157 7.65 -10.61 -6.58
CA PRO A 157 8.65 -10.76 -5.53
C PRO A 157 8.07 -11.46 -4.29
N ASP A 158 8.85 -12.32 -3.63
CA ASP A 158 8.37 -13.19 -2.55
C ASP A 158 7.68 -12.42 -1.41
N ASP A 159 8.21 -11.26 -1.05
CA ASP A 159 7.67 -10.38 -0.01
C ASP A 159 6.38 -9.66 -0.42
N MET A 160 6.03 -9.68 -1.72
CA MET A 160 4.83 -9.09 -2.31
C MET A 160 3.73 -10.08 -2.63
N VAL A 161 4.00 -11.40 -2.57
CA VAL A 161 3.02 -12.44 -2.90
C VAL A 161 1.72 -12.28 -2.09
N LYS A 162 1.83 -11.87 -0.82
CA LYS A 162 0.69 -11.60 0.07
C LYS A 162 -0.29 -10.52 -0.43
N TYR A 163 0.15 -9.66 -1.35
CA TYR A 163 -0.67 -8.59 -1.93
C TYR A 163 -1.24 -8.94 -3.30
N LYS A 164 -0.72 -9.98 -3.98
CA LYS A 164 -1.05 -10.31 -5.38
C LYS A 164 -2.55 -10.42 -5.62
N GLU A 165 -3.25 -11.23 -4.83
CA GLU A 165 -4.69 -11.45 -4.97
C GLU A 165 -5.51 -10.16 -4.81
N ALA A 166 -5.14 -9.32 -3.84
CA ALA A 166 -5.81 -8.06 -3.59
C ALA A 166 -5.55 -7.03 -4.71
N LEU A 167 -4.35 -7.05 -5.30
CA LEU A 167 -4.00 -6.23 -6.47
C LEU A 167 -4.75 -6.68 -7.73
N ILE A 168 -4.91 -7.99 -7.95
CA ILE A 168 -5.73 -8.51 -9.05
C ILE A 168 -7.16 -8.01 -8.92
N ALA A 169 -7.79 -8.19 -7.75
CA ALA A 169 -9.16 -7.74 -7.52
C ALA A 169 -9.33 -6.22 -7.70
N LEU A 170 -8.35 -5.44 -7.24
CA LEU A 170 -8.30 -3.98 -7.47
C LEU A 170 -8.30 -3.65 -8.96
N LEU A 171 -7.44 -4.31 -9.74
CA LEU A 171 -7.28 -4.06 -11.17
C LEU A 171 -8.51 -4.51 -11.97
N GLU A 172 -9.15 -5.62 -11.60
CA GLU A 172 -10.42 -6.05 -12.18
C GLU A 172 -11.51 -4.99 -11.99
N VAL A 173 -11.67 -4.46 -10.77
CA VAL A 173 -12.63 -3.39 -10.47
C VAL A 173 -12.35 -2.14 -11.29
N LEU A 174 -11.08 -1.75 -11.45
CA LEU A 174 -10.68 -0.58 -12.23
C LEU A 174 -10.83 -0.79 -13.74
N ALA A 175 -10.65 -2.01 -14.23
CA ALA A 175 -10.91 -2.42 -15.61
C ALA A 175 -12.42 -2.60 -15.92
N GLY A 176 -13.30 -2.46 -14.93
CA GLY A 176 -14.74 -2.63 -15.11
C GLY A 176 -15.19 -4.08 -15.27
N LYS A 177 -14.41 -5.03 -14.75
CA LYS A 177 -14.75 -6.46 -14.70
C LYS A 177 -15.51 -6.82 -13.43
#